data_AF-A0A7L4RCW5-F1
#
_entry.id   AF-A0A7L4RCW5-F1
#
_cell.length_a   1.000
_cell.length_b   1.000
_cell.length_c   1.000
_cell.angle_alpha   90.00
_cell.angle_beta   90.00
_cell.angle_gamma   90.00
#
_symmetry.space_group_name_H-M   'P 1'
#
loop_
_entity.id
_entity.type
_entity.pdbx_description
1 polymer ?
#
loop_
_entity_poly.entity_id
_entity_poly.type
_entity_poly.pdbx_seq_one_letter_code
_entity_poly.pdbx_strand_id
1 'polypeptide(L)'
;MQFALFQASFPDYEYSLELREPISTEAVAKLVFEARAICAHKMFDYAPLDRQKIAALAPKPRSEGQLAQELSALKPSSLEAKLSEFVTEKVPEPTDESNAKKAEARKKGLAKIALQYYLKTMLDSALPKPLPKSGKAAKKEVRLAANTDEWKAVKKVATDGSVANKEVAAALAGIHDTLKRKQAELTPALSALAEKLGEPRKSMSALLAALPLAAQAPAEFKREAYETVMAACGYAPYIDAETVGSAWPELKIPKPRGNFGSKKKKR
;
A
#
# COMPACT_ATOMS: atom_id res chain seq x y z
N MET A 1 -7.42 7.82 27.53
CA MET A 1 -6.34 8.63 26.93
C MET A 1 -6.36 8.45 25.41
N GLN A 2 -7.46 8.87 24.78
CA GLN A 2 -7.66 8.77 23.35
C GLN A 2 -6.85 9.83 22.63
N PHE A 3 -6.05 9.39 21.67
CA PHE A 3 -5.18 10.25 20.93
C PHE A 3 -4.90 9.68 19.53
N ALA A 4 -5.01 10.46 18.48
CA ALA A 4 -4.56 10.08 17.15
C ALA A 4 -3.83 11.25 16.53
N LEU A 5 -2.70 11.03 15.88
CA LEU A 5 -1.98 12.03 15.12
C LEU A 5 -1.41 11.42 13.85
N PHE A 6 -1.46 12.12 12.74
CA PHE A 6 -0.82 11.82 11.47
C PHE A 6 -0.33 13.15 10.90
N GLN A 7 0.95 13.41 10.60
CA GLN A 7 1.41 14.63 9.91
C GLN A 7 2.49 14.33 8.87
N ALA A 8 2.50 14.96 7.69
CA ALA A 8 3.66 14.99 6.80
C ALA A 8 3.77 16.35 6.13
N SER A 9 4.94 16.58 5.57
CA SER A 9 5.19 17.64 4.62
C SER A 9 5.99 17.03 3.47
N PHE A 10 5.57 17.33 2.25
CA PHE A 10 6.14 16.96 0.96
C PHE A 10 6.22 18.24 0.11
N PRO A 11 7.06 18.31 -0.94
CA PRO A 11 7.26 19.54 -1.71
C PRO A 11 5.99 20.16 -2.28
N ASP A 12 5.03 19.32 -2.66
CA ASP A 12 3.77 19.68 -3.31
C ASP A 12 2.54 19.43 -2.43
N TYR A 13 2.73 19.06 -1.16
CA TYR A 13 1.63 18.58 -0.33
C TYR A 13 1.95 18.59 1.16
N GLU A 14 1.09 19.17 1.99
CA GLU A 14 1.29 19.18 3.44
C GLU A 14 0.03 18.71 4.17
N TYR A 15 0.19 17.99 5.27
CA TYR A 15 -0.93 17.54 6.09
C TYR A 15 -0.56 17.40 7.57
N SER A 16 -1.59 17.37 8.41
CA SER A 16 -1.53 17.10 9.85
C SER A 16 -2.94 16.82 10.35
N LEU A 17 -3.21 15.73 11.05
CA LEU A 17 -4.48 15.42 11.70
C LEU A 17 -4.19 14.93 13.11
N GLU A 18 -4.66 15.63 14.14
CA GLU A 18 -4.46 15.35 15.57
C GLU A 18 -5.81 15.32 16.30
N LEU A 19 -6.12 14.33 17.15
CA LEU A 19 -7.36 14.30 17.93
C LEU A 19 -7.10 13.79 19.35
N ARG A 20 -7.53 14.54 20.39
CA ARG A 20 -7.46 14.20 21.83
C ARG A 20 -8.80 14.51 22.54
N GLU A 21 -9.42 13.50 23.15
CA GLU A 21 -10.55 13.38 24.12
C GLU A 21 -11.73 14.39 24.26
N PRO A 22 -13.00 13.89 24.33
CA PRO A 22 -13.49 12.56 23.88
C PRO A 22 -13.65 12.50 22.35
N ILE A 23 -13.23 11.39 21.72
CA ILE A 23 -13.22 11.20 20.26
C ILE A 23 -14.30 10.18 19.84
N SER A 24 -15.11 10.51 18.84
CA SER A 24 -16.09 9.57 18.27
C SER A 24 -15.43 8.55 17.34
N THR A 25 -16.04 7.37 17.20
CA THR A 25 -15.63 6.34 16.23
C THR A 25 -15.58 6.89 14.80
N GLU A 26 -16.51 7.78 14.46
CA GLU A 26 -16.57 8.44 13.16
C GLU A 26 -15.35 9.35 12.92
N ALA A 27 -14.93 10.12 13.93
CA ALA A 27 -13.74 10.96 13.82
C ALA A 27 -12.46 10.13 13.63
N VAL A 28 -12.36 8.97 14.30
CA VAL A 28 -11.26 8.02 14.07
C VAL A 28 -11.31 7.45 12.66
N ALA A 29 -12.50 7.06 12.17
CA ALA A 29 -12.67 6.53 10.82
C ALA A 29 -12.26 7.54 9.75
N LYS A 30 -12.64 8.82 9.92
CA LYS A 30 -12.24 9.90 9.02
C LYS A 30 -10.71 10.07 8.98
N LEU A 31 -10.05 10.13 10.13
CA LEU A 31 -8.59 10.23 10.20
C LEU A 31 -7.94 9.05 9.49
N VAL A 32 -8.42 7.82 9.74
CA VAL A 32 -7.91 6.61 9.10
C VAL A 32 -8.05 6.69 7.58
N PHE A 33 -9.21 7.12 7.08
CA PHE A 33 -9.48 7.21 5.65
C PHE A 33 -8.58 8.24 4.95
N GLU A 34 -8.49 9.45 5.48
CA GLU A 34 -7.69 10.53 4.89
C GLU A 34 -6.20 10.19 4.95
N ALA A 35 -5.72 9.73 6.10
CA ALA A 35 -4.32 9.40 6.28
C ALA A 35 -3.87 8.27 5.34
N ARG A 36 -4.75 7.28 5.16
CA ARG A 36 -4.50 6.17 4.26
C ARG A 36 -4.45 6.62 2.80
N ALA A 37 -5.38 7.47 2.38
CA ALA A 37 -5.42 8.01 1.02
C ALA A 37 -4.16 8.81 0.68
N ILE A 38 -3.68 9.63 1.61
CA ILE A 38 -2.46 10.40 1.44
C ILE A 38 -1.24 9.47 1.31
N CYS A 39 -1.11 8.47 2.19
CA CYS A 39 -0.01 7.50 2.11
C CYS A 39 -0.03 6.73 0.78
N ALA A 40 -1.20 6.25 0.36
CA ALA A 40 -1.42 5.54 -0.91
C ALA A 40 -0.99 6.35 -2.13
N HIS A 41 -1.23 7.66 -2.11
CA HIS A 41 -0.82 8.56 -3.19
C HIS A 41 0.69 8.84 -3.15
N LYS A 42 1.21 9.18 -1.97
CA LYS A 42 2.56 9.74 -1.82
C LYS A 42 3.67 8.71 -1.77
N MET A 43 3.40 7.45 -1.42
CA MET A 43 4.46 6.43 -1.33
C MET A 43 5.24 6.22 -2.63
N PHE A 44 4.60 6.45 -3.78
CA PHE A 44 5.25 6.29 -5.08
C PHE A 44 6.07 7.51 -5.52
N ASP A 45 5.84 8.70 -4.93
CA ASP A 45 6.71 9.86 -5.15
C ASP A 45 8.16 9.57 -4.70
N TYR A 46 8.31 8.69 -3.72
CA TYR A 46 9.59 8.30 -3.11
C TYR A 46 10.07 6.90 -3.56
N ALA A 47 9.31 6.22 -4.41
CA ALA A 47 9.74 4.97 -5.02
C ALA A 47 10.68 5.27 -6.20
N PRO A 48 11.73 4.47 -6.43
CA PRO A 48 12.68 4.69 -7.51
C PRO A 48 12.11 4.24 -8.86
N LEU A 49 11.08 4.93 -9.35
CA LEU A 49 10.35 4.59 -10.57
C LEU A 49 10.27 5.77 -11.54
N ASP A 50 10.33 5.47 -12.85
CA ASP A 50 9.82 6.36 -13.89
C ASP A 50 8.30 6.24 -13.98
N ARG A 51 7.62 6.96 -13.09
CA ARG A 51 6.16 6.93 -12.96
C ARG A 51 5.42 7.38 -14.21
N GLN A 52 5.98 8.31 -14.98
CA GLN A 52 5.33 8.80 -16.19
C GLN A 52 5.25 7.71 -17.24
N LYS A 53 6.35 6.98 -17.46
CA LYS A 53 6.36 5.86 -18.41
C LYS A 53 5.47 4.71 -17.97
N ILE A 54 5.47 4.36 -16.67
CA ILE A 54 4.57 3.31 -16.17
C ILE A 54 3.10 3.73 -16.34
N ALA A 55 2.75 4.98 -16.02
CA ALA A 55 1.38 5.47 -16.17
C ALA A 55 0.94 5.57 -17.64
N ALA A 56 1.86 5.82 -18.57
CA ALA A 56 1.58 5.80 -20.01
C ALA A 56 1.31 4.38 -20.53
N LEU A 57 1.88 3.36 -19.90
CA LEU A 57 1.62 1.95 -20.24
C LEU A 57 0.37 1.38 -19.60
N ALA A 58 -0.06 1.92 -18.47
CA ALA A 58 -1.23 1.42 -17.74
C ALA A 58 -2.52 1.70 -18.53
N PRO A 59 -3.38 0.68 -18.74
CA PRO A 59 -4.74 0.88 -19.21
C PRO A 59 -5.49 1.86 -18.31
N LYS A 60 -6.41 2.61 -18.90
CA LYS A 60 -7.24 3.60 -18.22
C LYS A 60 -8.72 3.16 -18.22
N PRO A 61 -9.06 2.09 -17.48
CA PRO A 61 -10.45 1.64 -17.36
C PRO A 61 -11.30 2.77 -16.78
N ARG A 62 -12.52 2.94 -17.28
CA ARG A 62 -13.46 3.99 -16.83
C ARG A 62 -14.55 3.46 -15.90
N SER A 63 -14.54 2.16 -15.63
CA SER A 63 -15.51 1.48 -14.79
C SER A 63 -14.92 0.22 -14.17
N GLU A 64 -15.61 -0.30 -13.16
CA GLU A 64 -15.33 -1.59 -12.51
C GLU A 64 -15.27 -2.76 -13.50
N GLY A 65 -16.23 -2.82 -14.44
CA GLY A 65 -16.27 -3.88 -15.45
C GLY A 65 -15.07 -3.82 -16.40
N GLN A 66 -14.68 -2.62 -16.82
CA GLN A 66 -13.47 -2.43 -17.63
C GLN A 66 -12.21 -2.77 -16.85
N LEU A 67 -12.14 -2.44 -15.56
CA LEU A 67 -11.02 -2.83 -14.71
C LEU A 67 -10.87 -4.36 -14.66
N ALA A 68 -11.96 -5.09 -14.46
CA ALA A 68 -11.94 -6.56 -14.45
C ALA A 68 -11.50 -7.15 -15.80
N GLN A 69 -11.98 -6.57 -16.90
CA GLN A 69 -11.57 -6.97 -18.25
C GLN A 69 -10.07 -6.75 -18.48
N GLU A 70 -9.54 -5.57 -18.16
CA GLU A 70 -8.12 -5.26 -18.30
C GLU A 70 -7.25 -6.16 -17.41
N LEU A 71 -7.67 -6.40 -16.16
CA LEU A 71 -6.99 -7.33 -15.25
C LEU A 71 -6.93 -8.75 -15.83
N SER A 72 -8.00 -9.21 -16.50
CA SER A 72 -8.04 -10.54 -17.12
C SER A 72 -7.09 -10.70 -18.30
N ALA A 73 -6.77 -9.59 -18.99
CA ALA A 73 -5.84 -9.57 -20.10
C ALA A 73 -4.37 -9.48 -19.66
N LEU A 74 -4.09 -9.24 -18.37
CA LEU A 74 -2.72 -9.11 -17.89
C LEU A 74 -1.96 -10.43 -17.96
N LYS A 75 -0.70 -10.33 -18.39
CA LYS A 75 0.30 -11.40 -18.32
C LYS A 75 1.37 -11.01 -17.29
N PRO A 76 1.23 -11.40 -16.01
CA PRO A 76 2.03 -10.84 -14.91
C PRO A 76 3.53 -10.93 -15.14
N SER A 77 4.06 -12.10 -15.54
CA SER A 77 5.50 -12.28 -15.72
C SER A 77 6.08 -11.40 -16.83
N SER A 78 5.38 -11.29 -17.97
CA SER A 78 5.82 -10.43 -19.07
C SER A 78 5.72 -8.94 -18.70
N LEU A 79 4.68 -8.58 -17.94
CA LEU A 79 4.49 -7.22 -17.47
C LEU A 79 5.56 -6.84 -16.43
N GLU A 80 5.87 -7.69 -15.46
CA GLU A 80 6.93 -7.45 -14.48
C GLU A 80 8.29 -7.22 -15.15
N ALA A 81 8.63 -8.05 -16.14
CA ALA A 81 9.86 -7.87 -16.92
C ALA A 81 9.89 -6.49 -17.60
N LYS A 82 8.82 -6.12 -18.30
CA LYS A 82 8.70 -4.82 -18.97
C LYS A 82 8.75 -3.65 -17.98
N LEU A 83 8.08 -3.78 -16.83
CA LEU A 83 8.03 -2.72 -15.83
C LEU A 83 9.36 -2.54 -15.08
N SER A 84 10.19 -3.59 -15.01
CA SER A 84 11.51 -3.51 -14.38
C SER A 84 12.46 -2.53 -15.10
N GLU A 85 12.24 -2.28 -16.39
CA GLU A 85 12.99 -1.29 -17.18
C GLU A 85 12.75 0.17 -16.71
N PHE A 86 11.64 0.41 -15.98
CA PHE A 86 11.30 1.73 -15.43
C PHE A 86 11.73 1.89 -13.97
N VAL A 87 12.43 0.91 -13.40
CA VAL A 87 13.08 1.05 -12.10
C VAL A 87 14.36 1.86 -12.28
N THR A 88 14.46 2.98 -11.56
CA THR A 88 15.59 3.93 -11.67
C THR A 88 16.75 3.60 -10.73
N GLU A 89 16.49 2.84 -9.67
CA GLU A 89 17.51 2.39 -8.73
C GLU A 89 18.30 1.22 -9.31
N LYS A 90 19.61 1.40 -9.47
CA LYS A 90 20.52 0.33 -9.91
C LYS A 90 20.86 -0.57 -8.73
N VAL A 91 20.64 -1.87 -8.91
CA VAL A 91 21.09 -2.91 -7.97
C VAL A 91 22.51 -3.30 -8.34
N PRO A 92 23.51 -3.15 -7.45
CA PRO A 92 24.88 -3.55 -7.74
C PRO A 92 24.97 -5.03 -8.12
N GLU A 93 25.86 -5.35 -9.06
CA GLU A 93 26.14 -6.74 -9.40
C GLU A 93 26.81 -7.44 -8.21
N PRO A 94 26.38 -8.67 -7.87
CA PRO A 94 26.89 -9.37 -6.71
C PRO A 94 28.33 -9.83 -6.91
N THR A 95 29.16 -9.68 -5.88
CA THR A 95 30.55 -10.17 -5.86
C THR A 95 30.69 -11.62 -5.42
N ASP A 96 29.63 -12.19 -4.83
CA ASP A 96 29.59 -13.56 -4.30
C ASP A 96 28.15 -14.13 -4.31
N GLU A 97 28.02 -15.44 -4.10
CA GLU A 97 26.74 -16.15 -4.13
C GLU A 97 25.75 -15.70 -3.03
N SER A 98 26.25 -15.30 -1.85
CA SER A 98 25.40 -14.81 -0.76
C SER A 98 24.78 -13.45 -1.11
N ASN A 99 25.51 -12.61 -1.83
CA ASN A 99 25.04 -11.32 -2.31
C ASN A 99 24.18 -11.46 -3.57
N ALA A 100 24.37 -12.53 -4.36
CA ALA A 100 23.54 -12.80 -5.54
C ALA A 100 22.06 -12.98 -5.18
N LYS A 101 21.75 -13.78 -4.15
CA LYS A 101 20.36 -13.98 -3.68
C LYS A 101 19.71 -12.69 -3.17
N LYS A 102 20.48 -11.83 -2.50
CA LYS A 102 20.00 -10.52 -2.01
C LYS A 102 19.76 -9.54 -3.16
N ALA A 103 20.66 -9.51 -4.14
CA ALA A 103 20.52 -8.68 -5.34
C ALA A 103 19.30 -9.10 -6.16
N GLU A 104 19.08 -10.40 -6.35
CA GLU A 104 17.89 -10.93 -7.05
C GLU A 104 16.59 -10.58 -6.30
N ALA A 105 16.55 -10.79 -4.98
CA ALA A 105 15.39 -10.42 -4.16
C ALA A 105 15.08 -8.92 -4.24
N ARG A 106 16.11 -8.07 -4.24
CA ARG A 106 15.98 -6.61 -4.43
C ARG A 106 15.47 -6.25 -5.80
N LYS A 107 16.04 -6.81 -6.88
CA LYS A 107 15.57 -6.62 -8.27
C LYS A 107 14.07 -6.99 -8.38
N LYS A 108 13.67 -8.14 -7.83
CA LYS A 108 12.27 -8.59 -7.80
C LYS A 108 11.36 -7.68 -6.95
N GLY A 109 11.84 -7.25 -5.79
CA GLY A 109 11.11 -6.31 -4.92
C GLY A 109 10.83 -4.97 -5.62
N LEU A 110 11.82 -4.41 -6.29
CA LEU A 110 11.69 -3.16 -7.06
C LEU A 110 10.75 -3.33 -8.27
N ALA A 111 10.85 -4.43 -9.02
CA ALA A 111 9.92 -4.75 -10.09
C ALA A 111 8.47 -4.88 -9.59
N LYS A 112 8.28 -5.47 -8.40
CA LYS A 112 6.97 -5.54 -7.75
C LYS A 112 6.42 -4.17 -7.37
N ILE A 113 7.27 -3.23 -6.91
CA ILE A 113 6.85 -1.83 -6.67
C ILE A 113 6.37 -1.17 -7.97
N ALA A 114 7.04 -1.42 -9.09
CA ALA A 114 6.61 -0.93 -10.40
C ALA A 114 5.24 -1.52 -10.81
N LEU A 115 5.04 -2.83 -10.61
CA LEU A 115 3.74 -3.49 -10.83
C LEU A 115 2.64 -2.91 -9.94
N GLN A 116 2.92 -2.67 -8.66
CA GLN A 116 1.96 -2.04 -7.73
C GLN A 116 1.53 -0.66 -8.23
N TYR A 117 2.46 0.16 -8.73
CA TYR A 117 2.13 1.47 -9.30
C TYR A 117 1.31 1.38 -10.59
N TYR A 118 1.61 0.41 -11.45
CA TYR A 118 0.82 0.12 -12.66
C TYR A 118 -0.64 -0.23 -12.28
N LEU A 119 -0.82 -1.14 -11.31
CA LEU A 119 -2.13 -1.55 -10.82
C LEU A 119 -2.87 -0.40 -10.12
N LYS A 120 -2.15 0.43 -9.36
CA LYS A 120 -2.70 1.67 -8.79
C LYS A 120 -3.26 2.58 -9.88
N THR A 121 -2.53 2.75 -10.98
CA THR A 121 -2.94 3.64 -12.08
C THR A 121 -4.24 3.15 -12.73
N MET A 122 -4.37 1.84 -12.94
CA MET A 122 -5.61 1.24 -13.43
C MET A 122 -6.77 1.44 -12.44
N LEU A 123 -6.52 1.20 -11.15
CA LEU A 123 -7.53 1.37 -10.10
C LEU A 123 -7.96 2.83 -9.95
N ASP A 124 -7.03 3.78 -10.02
CA ASP A 124 -7.30 5.23 -9.99
C ASP A 124 -8.16 5.70 -11.16
N SER A 125 -7.98 5.08 -12.33
CA SER A 125 -8.78 5.38 -13.50
C SER A 125 -10.22 4.87 -13.35
N ALA A 126 -10.40 3.63 -12.87
CA ALA A 126 -11.73 3.02 -12.76
C ALA A 126 -12.54 3.51 -11.55
N LEU A 127 -11.86 3.75 -10.43
CA LEU A 127 -12.45 4.07 -9.14
C LEU A 127 -11.68 5.26 -8.53
N PRO A 128 -11.80 6.46 -9.10
CA PRO A 128 -11.01 7.61 -8.68
C PRO A 128 -11.25 7.95 -7.21
N LYS A 129 -10.16 8.16 -6.47
CA LYS A 129 -10.21 8.63 -5.08
C LYS A 129 -9.58 10.01 -5.01
N PRO A 130 -10.38 11.08 -4.79
CA PRO A 130 -9.81 12.40 -4.61
C PRO A 130 -8.91 12.42 -3.38
N LEU A 131 -7.80 13.13 -3.47
CA LEU A 131 -6.99 13.45 -2.31
C LEU A 131 -7.78 14.37 -1.37
N PRO A 132 -7.63 14.22 -0.05
CA PRO A 132 -8.12 15.22 0.90
C PRO A 132 -7.58 16.61 0.55
N LYS A 133 -8.35 17.67 0.81
CA LYS A 133 -7.85 19.04 0.62
C LYS A 133 -6.63 19.26 1.53
N SER A 134 -5.54 19.80 0.98
CA SER A 134 -4.31 20.03 1.74
C SER A 134 -4.55 21.02 2.90
N GLY A 135 -3.92 20.75 4.05
CA GLY A 135 -3.89 21.64 5.21
C GLY A 135 -2.52 22.32 5.35
N LYS A 136 -2.38 23.25 6.30
CA LYS A 136 -1.07 23.84 6.65
C LYS A 136 -0.31 22.89 7.59
N ALA A 137 0.92 22.48 7.27
CA ALA A 137 1.77 21.73 8.19
C ALA A 137 2.94 22.59 8.69
N ALA A 138 3.34 22.42 9.95
CA ALA A 138 4.43 23.19 10.57
C ALA A 138 5.83 22.56 10.33
N LYS A 139 6.03 21.84 9.23
CA LYS A 139 7.14 20.90 8.88
C LYS A 139 7.23 19.60 9.70
N LYS A 140 7.15 18.44 8.99
CA LYS A 140 8.10 17.29 9.00
C LYS A 140 7.59 16.08 8.18
N GLU A 141 8.51 15.40 7.50
CA GLU A 141 8.37 14.37 6.45
C GLU A 141 7.91 12.99 6.98
N VAL A 142 6.61 12.91 7.28
CA VAL A 142 5.77 11.76 7.62
C VAL A 142 5.80 11.30 9.09
N ARG A 143 4.67 11.32 9.77
CA ARG A 143 4.51 10.87 11.14
C ARG A 143 3.10 10.38 11.35
N LEU A 144 2.93 9.31 12.10
CA LEU A 144 1.69 8.81 12.66
C LEU A 144 2.00 8.58 14.13
N ALA A 145 1.22 9.09 15.08
CA ALA A 145 1.33 8.82 16.50
C ALA A 145 -0.08 8.74 17.10
N ALA A 146 -0.51 7.54 17.46
CA ALA A 146 -1.84 7.23 17.93
C ALA A 146 -1.73 6.46 19.26
N ASN A 147 -2.72 6.67 20.08
CA ASN A 147 -3.26 5.81 21.12
C ASN A 147 -4.75 6.18 21.26
N THR A 148 -5.69 5.67 20.46
CA THR A 148 -7.12 5.92 20.74
C THR A 148 -7.72 4.84 21.64
N ASP A 149 -7.01 4.55 22.75
CA ASP A 149 -7.27 3.55 23.81
C ASP A 149 -7.70 2.16 23.30
N GLU A 150 -6.92 1.37 22.58
CA GLU A 150 -5.47 1.29 22.58
C GLU A 150 -4.96 1.01 21.17
N TRP A 151 -5.42 1.78 20.19
CA TRP A 151 -4.76 1.73 18.89
C TRP A 151 -3.46 2.54 18.91
N LYS A 152 -2.50 2.04 19.70
CA LYS A 152 -1.18 2.63 19.96
C LYS A 152 -0.25 2.40 18.77
N ALA A 153 -0.12 3.38 17.88
CA ALA A 153 0.74 3.31 16.70
C ALA A 153 1.67 4.51 16.64
N VAL A 154 2.97 4.35 16.41
CA VAL A 154 3.87 5.47 16.14
C VAL A 154 4.78 5.12 14.97
N LYS A 155 4.65 5.74 13.79
CA LYS A 155 5.65 5.62 12.71
C LYS A 155 5.92 6.96 12.04
N LYS A 156 7.18 7.36 12.08
CA LYS A 156 7.71 8.73 11.98
C LYS A 156 8.90 8.72 11.02
N VAL A 157 9.10 9.79 10.28
CA VAL A 157 10.31 10.16 9.58
C VAL A 157 10.43 11.70 9.61
N ALA A 158 11.68 12.15 9.76
CA ALA A 158 12.28 13.46 9.51
C ALA A 158 13.09 13.95 10.71
N THR A 159 14.35 14.32 10.46
CA THR A 159 15.13 15.16 11.39
C THR A 159 15.77 16.41 10.77
N ASP A 160 16.00 16.49 9.45
CA ASP A 160 16.60 17.69 8.81
C ASP A 160 16.61 17.70 7.26
N GLY A 161 16.02 16.71 6.59
CA GLY A 161 15.98 16.62 5.11
C GLY A 161 17.05 15.71 4.48
N SER A 162 17.80 14.96 5.30
CA SER A 162 18.82 14.00 4.84
C SER A 162 18.30 12.56 4.66
N VAL A 163 17.00 12.33 4.81
CA VAL A 163 16.43 10.98 4.82
C VAL A 163 16.39 10.41 3.41
N ALA A 164 16.75 9.14 3.24
CA ALA A 164 16.71 8.52 1.92
C ALA A 164 15.26 8.29 1.46
N ASN A 165 14.96 8.52 0.17
CA ASN A 165 13.63 8.30 -0.39
C ASN A 165 13.03 6.93 -0.04
N LYS A 166 13.85 5.87 -0.07
CA LYS A 166 13.42 4.52 0.32
C LYS A 166 12.88 4.42 1.76
N GLU A 167 13.42 5.21 2.69
CA GLU A 167 12.95 5.25 4.08
C GLU A 167 11.60 5.97 4.18
N VAL A 168 11.40 7.03 3.39
CA VAL A 168 10.12 7.73 3.29
C VAL A 168 9.05 6.81 2.67
N ALA A 169 9.38 6.12 1.57
CA ALA A 169 8.50 5.14 0.94
C ALA A 169 8.13 4.00 1.90
N ALA A 170 9.10 3.46 2.63
CA ALA A 170 8.89 2.44 3.64
C ALA A 170 8.00 2.92 4.80
N ALA A 171 8.17 4.15 5.27
CA ALA A 171 7.34 4.73 6.30
C ALA A 171 5.89 4.89 5.84
N LEU A 172 5.67 5.39 4.61
CA LEU A 172 4.34 5.55 4.02
C LEU A 172 3.64 4.21 3.80
N ALA A 173 4.35 3.19 3.28
CA ALA A 173 3.83 1.83 3.16
C ALA A 173 3.45 1.26 4.53
N GLY A 174 4.32 1.42 5.53
CA GLY A 174 4.08 0.95 6.89
C GLY A 174 2.90 1.65 7.58
N ILE A 175 2.67 2.94 7.31
CA ILE A 175 1.50 3.68 7.79
C ILE A 175 0.24 3.20 7.05
N HIS A 176 0.29 3.13 5.71
CA HIS A 176 -0.82 2.65 4.89
C HIS A 176 -1.32 1.27 5.35
N ASP A 177 -0.42 0.31 5.57
CA ASP A 177 -0.79 -1.05 6.03
C ASP A 177 -1.44 -1.04 7.42
N THR A 178 -0.98 -0.15 8.31
CA THR A 178 -1.54 0.00 9.66
C THR A 178 -2.96 0.55 9.60
N LEU A 179 -3.17 1.56 8.76
CA LEU A 179 -4.47 2.20 8.58
C LEU A 179 -5.44 1.31 7.80
N LYS A 180 -4.97 0.50 6.84
CA LYS A 180 -5.79 -0.49 6.13
C LYS A 180 -6.42 -1.50 7.09
N ARG A 181 -5.63 -2.06 8.00
CA ARG A 181 -6.15 -2.99 9.03
C ARG A 181 -7.16 -2.30 9.93
N LYS A 182 -6.84 -1.09 10.39
CA LYS A 182 -7.74 -0.33 11.24
C LYS A 182 -9.05 0.03 10.54
N GLN A 183 -8.99 0.32 9.24
CA GLN A 183 -10.18 0.60 8.43
C GLN A 183 -11.10 -0.62 8.34
N ALA A 184 -10.55 -1.82 8.15
CA ALA A 184 -11.36 -3.05 8.12
C ALA A 184 -12.09 -3.29 9.45
N GLU A 185 -11.45 -3.01 10.59
CA GLU A 185 -12.08 -3.09 11.92
C GLU A 185 -13.21 -2.05 12.11
N LEU A 186 -13.06 -0.85 11.53
CA LEU A 186 -14.02 0.24 11.65
C LEU A 186 -15.16 0.16 10.62
N THR A 187 -15.06 -0.75 9.65
CA THR A 187 -16.01 -0.84 8.53
C THR A 187 -16.52 -2.28 8.40
N PRO A 188 -17.71 -2.60 8.96
CA PRO A 188 -18.26 -3.97 8.95
C PRO A 188 -18.34 -4.61 7.56
N ALA A 189 -18.65 -3.84 6.52
CA ALA A 189 -18.69 -4.32 5.14
C ALA A 189 -17.32 -4.84 4.65
N LEU A 190 -16.22 -4.17 5.03
CA LEU A 190 -14.87 -4.60 4.67
C LEU A 190 -14.41 -5.79 5.51
N SER A 191 -14.82 -5.88 6.78
CA SER A 191 -14.58 -7.06 7.62
C SER A 191 -15.29 -8.29 7.04
N ALA A 192 -16.57 -8.19 6.71
CA ALA A 192 -17.37 -9.27 6.13
C ALA A 192 -16.82 -9.72 4.76
N LEU A 193 -16.32 -8.77 3.96
CA LEU A 193 -15.64 -9.10 2.70
C LEU A 193 -14.36 -9.90 2.95
N ALA A 194 -13.52 -9.49 3.91
CA ALA A 194 -12.29 -10.19 4.24
C ALA A 194 -12.56 -11.62 4.73
N GLU A 195 -13.60 -11.82 5.55
CA GLU A 195 -14.05 -13.13 6.00
C GLU A 195 -14.53 -14.02 4.84
N LYS A 196 -15.36 -13.46 3.95
CA LYS A 196 -15.86 -14.18 2.75
C LYS A 196 -14.74 -14.56 1.79
N LEU A 197 -13.71 -13.72 1.69
CA LEU A 197 -12.57 -13.93 0.81
C LEU A 197 -11.61 -15.00 1.37
N GLY A 198 -11.46 -15.08 2.69
CA GLY A 198 -10.56 -16.01 3.37
C GLY A 198 -9.09 -15.81 2.97
N GLU A 199 -8.39 -16.91 2.72
CA GLU A 199 -6.99 -16.91 2.25
C GLU A 199 -6.92 -17.42 0.80
N PRO A 200 -7.30 -16.60 -0.19
CA PRO A 200 -7.29 -17.05 -1.57
C PRO A 200 -5.86 -17.32 -2.04
N ARG A 201 -5.74 -18.19 -3.04
CA ARG A 201 -4.46 -18.42 -3.72
C ARG A 201 -3.96 -17.10 -4.32
N LYS A 202 -2.65 -16.85 -4.20
CA LYS A 202 -1.98 -15.71 -4.88
C LYS A 202 -1.85 -15.99 -6.38
N SER A 203 -2.93 -15.81 -7.16
CA SER A 203 -2.95 -16.01 -8.61
C SER A 203 -3.95 -15.09 -9.32
N MET A 204 -3.72 -14.82 -10.60
CA MET A 204 -4.63 -13.99 -11.41
C MET A 204 -6.01 -14.63 -11.52
N SER A 205 -6.07 -15.96 -11.66
CA SER A 205 -7.34 -16.70 -11.67
C SER A 205 -8.15 -16.50 -10.38
N ALA A 206 -7.49 -16.53 -9.21
CA ALA A 206 -8.15 -16.29 -7.94
C ALA A 206 -8.62 -14.84 -7.82
N LEU A 207 -7.83 -13.88 -8.31
CA LEU A 207 -8.23 -12.47 -8.38
C LEU A 207 -9.52 -12.33 -9.19
N LEU A 208 -9.54 -12.81 -10.43
CA LEU A 208 -10.71 -12.68 -11.32
C LEU A 208 -11.96 -13.30 -10.73
N ALA A 209 -11.84 -14.47 -10.07
CA ALA A 209 -12.95 -15.12 -9.39
C ALA A 209 -13.45 -14.32 -8.17
N ALA A 210 -12.58 -13.56 -7.50
CA ALA A 210 -12.92 -12.79 -6.30
C ALA A 210 -13.37 -11.35 -6.59
N LEU A 211 -13.07 -10.77 -7.76
CA LEU A 211 -13.50 -9.40 -8.13
C LEU A 211 -15.00 -9.14 -7.96
N PRO A 212 -15.92 -10.08 -8.30
CA PRO A 212 -17.35 -9.89 -8.06
C PRO A 212 -17.70 -9.63 -6.59
N LEU A 213 -16.89 -10.09 -5.63
CA LEU A 213 -17.09 -9.81 -4.21
C LEU A 213 -16.85 -8.33 -3.89
N ALA A 214 -15.86 -7.71 -4.52
CA ALA A 214 -15.61 -6.28 -4.37
C ALA A 214 -16.72 -5.44 -5.01
N ALA A 215 -17.23 -5.87 -6.16
CA ALA A 215 -18.36 -5.23 -6.85
C ALA A 215 -19.65 -5.23 -6.02
N GLN A 216 -19.80 -6.12 -5.04
CA GLN A 216 -20.96 -6.17 -4.14
C GLN A 216 -20.83 -5.23 -2.92
N ALA A 217 -19.66 -4.64 -2.67
CA ALA A 217 -19.48 -3.72 -1.55
C ALA A 217 -20.29 -2.42 -1.72
N PRO A 218 -20.64 -1.71 -0.63
CA PRO A 218 -21.24 -0.37 -0.71
C PRO A 218 -20.40 0.59 -1.56
N ALA A 219 -21.04 1.55 -2.23
CA ALA A 219 -20.36 2.45 -3.18
C ALA A 219 -19.23 3.25 -2.53
N GLU A 220 -19.44 3.69 -1.29
CA GLU A 220 -18.49 4.44 -0.46
C GLU A 220 -17.25 3.66 -0.04
N PHE A 221 -17.29 2.32 -0.08
CA PHE A 221 -16.17 1.42 0.24
C PHE A 221 -15.74 0.58 -0.96
N LYS A 222 -16.26 0.88 -2.15
CA LYS A 222 -16.04 0.07 -3.34
C LYS A 222 -14.57 -0.06 -3.66
N ARG A 223 -13.87 1.07 -3.69
CA ARG A 223 -12.43 1.09 -3.98
C ARG A 223 -11.64 0.26 -2.97
N GLU A 224 -11.90 0.42 -1.68
CA GLU A 224 -11.28 -0.35 -0.61
C GLU A 224 -11.54 -1.86 -0.73
N ALA A 225 -12.72 -2.24 -1.19
CA ALA A 225 -13.06 -3.62 -1.47
C ALA A 225 -12.21 -4.20 -2.60
N TYR A 226 -12.03 -3.47 -3.71
CA TYR A 226 -11.12 -3.88 -4.79
C TYR A 226 -9.67 -3.98 -4.29
N GLU A 227 -9.19 -3.00 -3.53
CA GLU A 227 -7.84 -3.01 -2.94
C GLU A 227 -7.63 -4.23 -2.01
N THR A 228 -8.67 -4.63 -1.29
CA THR A 228 -8.65 -5.79 -0.40
C THR A 228 -8.57 -7.09 -1.19
N VAL A 229 -9.44 -7.27 -2.19
CA VAL A 229 -9.46 -8.45 -3.07
C VAL A 229 -8.15 -8.58 -3.85
N MET A 230 -7.71 -7.50 -4.49
CA MET A 230 -6.46 -7.46 -5.25
C MET A 230 -5.25 -7.84 -4.38
N ALA A 231 -5.16 -7.28 -3.17
CA ALA A 231 -4.05 -7.59 -2.27
C ALA A 231 -4.08 -9.05 -1.78
N ALA A 232 -5.25 -9.59 -1.41
CA ALA A 232 -5.37 -10.97 -0.94
C ALA A 232 -4.96 -11.98 -2.03
N CYS A 233 -5.25 -11.68 -3.30
CA CYS A 233 -4.86 -12.51 -4.44
C CYS A 233 -3.42 -12.24 -4.95
N GLY A 234 -2.63 -11.42 -4.26
CA GLY A 234 -1.22 -11.19 -4.55
C GLY A 234 -0.91 -10.05 -5.53
N TYR A 235 -1.90 -9.25 -5.90
CA TYR A 235 -1.80 -8.14 -6.86
C TYR A 235 -2.14 -6.81 -6.19
N ALA A 236 -1.58 -6.54 -5.00
CA ALA A 236 -1.85 -5.31 -4.28
C ALA A 236 -1.55 -4.08 -5.16
N PRO A 237 -2.39 -3.02 -5.16
CA PRO A 237 -2.11 -1.79 -5.89
C PRO A 237 -1.22 -0.80 -5.11
N TYR A 238 -0.72 -1.18 -3.93
CA TYR A 238 0.13 -0.32 -3.11
C TYR A 238 1.31 -1.09 -2.56
N ILE A 239 2.35 -0.34 -2.20
CA ILE A 239 3.55 -0.87 -1.55
C ILE A 239 3.16 -1.38 -0.15
N ASP A 240 3.45 -2.65 0.10
CA ASP A 240 3.22 -3.34 1.37
C ASP A 240 4.54 -3.68 2.07
N ALA A 241 4.49 -3.97 3.37
CA ALA A 241 5.69 -4.28 4.16
C ALA A 241 6.52 -5.46 3.61
N GLU A 242 5.89 -6.46 2.98
CA GLU A 242 6.58 -7.61 2.37
C GLU A 242 7.43 -7.16 1.17
N THR A 243 6.88 -6.26 0.35
CA THR A 243 7.53 -5.70 -0.82
C THR A 243 8.68 -4.79 -0.41
N VAL A 244 8.48 -3.94 0.61
CA VAL A 244 9.53 -3.09 1.17
C VAL A 244 10.69 -3.94 1.70
N GLY A 245 10.41 -5.03 2.43
CA GLY A 245 11.45 -5.92 2.95
C GLY A 245 12.23 -6.67 1.87
N SER A 246 11.63 -6.87 0.69
CA SER A 246 12.30 -7.48 -0.47
C SER A 246 13.12 -6.45 -1.25
N ALA A 247 12.57 -5.25 -1.47
CA ALA A 247 13.22 -4.17 -2.22
C ALA A 247 14.38 -3.53 -1.43
N TRP A 248 14.24 -3.35 -0.12
CA TRP A 248 15.24 -2.72 0.74
C TRP A 248 15.46 -3.53 2.01
N PRO A 249 16.09 -4.71 1.92
CA PRO A 249 16.33 -5.60 3.06
C PRO A 249 17.16 -4.95 4.18
N GLU A 250 17.96 -3.93 3.87
CA GLU A 250 18.76 -3.17 4.81
C GLU A 250 17.93 -2.30 5.78
N LEU A 251 16.67 -1.97 5.45
CA LEU A 251 15.81 -1.14 6.30
C LEU A 251 15.32 -1.86 7.58
N LYS A 252 15.67 -3.15 7.75
CA LYS A 252 15.38 -3.98 8.94
C LYS A 252 13.96 -3.81 9.48
N ILE A 253 12.98 -3.75 8.58
CA ILE A 253 11.59 -3.54 8.97
C ILE A 253 11.09 -4.78 9.71
N PRO A 254 10.59 -4.65 10.95
CA PRO A 254 10.08 -5.79 11.69
C PRO A 254 8.90 -6.39 10.93
N LYS A 255 9.00 -7.69 10.60
CA LYS A 255 7.90 -8.42 9.97
C LYS A 255 6.69 -8.41 10.91
N PRO A 256 5.46 -8.29 10.39
CA PRO A 256 4.26 -8.48 11.20
C PRO A 256 4.34 -9.83 11.94
N ARG A 257 4.23 -9.83 13.27
CA ARG A 257 4.16 -11.07 14.05
C ARG A 257 2.78 -11.68 13.80
N GLY A 258 2.75 -12.74 13.01
CA GLY A 258 1.58 -13.57 12.72
C GLY A 258 2.05 -14.83 12.00
N ASN A 259 1.51 -15.99 12.38
CA ASN A 259 1.92 -17.30 11.86
C ASN A 259 1.59 -17.45 10.38
N PHE A 260 2.42 -16.87 9.51
CA PHE A 260 2.47 -17.26 8.10
C PHE A 260 3.23 -18.59 7.99
N GLY A 261 2.48 -19.70 8.10
CA GLY A 261 2.94 -21.00 7.61
C GLY A 261 3.56 -21.98 8.62
N SER A 262 3.29 -21.88 9.92
CA SER A 262 3.48 -23.06 10.77
C SER A 262 2.36 -24.05 10.46
N LYS A 263 2.67 -25.04 9.60
CA LYS A 263 1.88 -26.27 9.48
C LYS A 263 1.48 -26.69 10.89
N LYS A 264 0.18 -26.75 11.19
CA LYS A 264 -0.30 -27.40 12.42
C LYS A 264 0.36 -28.77 12.46
N LYS A 265 1.31 -28.98 13.37
CA LYS A 265 1.73 -30.33 13.73
C LYS A 265 0.48 -30.99 14.26
N LYS A 266 -0.05 -31.97 13.52
CA LYS A 266 -1.07 -32.88 14.05
C LYS A 266 -0.48 -33.45 15.34
N ARG A 267 -1.11 -33.14 16.47
CA ARG A 267 -0.98 -33.92 17.69
C ARG A 267 -1.90 -35.11 17.56
#